data_AF-A0A954GG62-F1
#
_entry.id   AF-A0A954GG62-F1
#
_cell.length_a   1.000
_cell.length_b   1.000
_cell.length_c   1.000
_cell.angle_alpha   90.00
_cell.angle_beta   90.00
_cell.angle_gamma   90.00
#
_symmetry.space_group_name_H-M   'P 1'
#
loop_
_entity.id
_entity.type
_entity.pdbx_description
1 polymer ?
#
loop_
_entity_poly.entity_id
_entity_poly.type
_entity_poly.pdbx_seq_one_letter_code
_entity_poly.pdbx_strand_id
1 'polypeptide(L)'
;MPIGAPGQEQFRRSILTLRNLHIAAALSPLFTMRSELLANDELSDRGGFDDPTRDHLLAHLVNCDRWRRRVTHNPDHEDLGDKIEKAIDTNATIGIGENPFGGDDIQNQSGGLIDLPYALDGSDPDIPLQSQLKLKSTHALVLMGAIDKTIVAWTRLNSRDRTRFITRYDSMRVYGHYQEILGYLRSFGGDENRVDVAQVLPSEEPLGPDDSPNRKTETSGRATSTT
;
A
#
# COMPACT_ATOMS: atom_id res chain seq x y z
N MET A 1 4.32 -3.07 -24.47
CA MET A 1 3.04 -3.46 -23.83
C MET A 1 2.05 -2.34 -24.05
N PRO A 2 0.79 -2.63 -24.38
CA PRO A 2 -0.23 -1.60 -24.48
C PRO A 2 -0.34 -0.85 -23.14
N ILE A 3 -0.67 0.44 -23.21
CA ILE A 3 -1.06 1.23 -22.04
C ILE A 3 -2.32 0.54 -21.50
N GLY A 4 -2.26 0.07 -20.26
CA GLY A 4 -3.36 -0.68 -19.64
C GLY A 4 -4.62 0.17 -19.56
N ALA A 5 -5.77 -0.46 -19.35
CA ALA A 5 -7.01 0.29 -19.13
C ALA A 5 -6.80 1.33 -18.02
N PRO A 6 -7.26 2.59 -18.18
CA PRO A 6 -7.17 3.60 -17.14
C PRO A 6 -7.74 3.04 -15.82
N GLY A 7 -6.97 3.12 -14.74
CA GLY A 7 -7.39 2.56 -13.44
C GLY A 7 -6.89 1.15 -13.12
N GLN A 8 -6.26 0.43 -14.06
CA GLN A 8 -5.53 -0.83 -13.81
C GLN A 8 -4.01 -0.62 -13.62
N GLU A 9 -3.56 0.62 -13.57
CA GLU A 9 -2.13 0.93 -13.44
C GLU A 9 -1.59 0.82 -12.00
N GLN A 10 -2.49 0.77 -11.01
CA GLN A 10 -2.19 0.76 -9.57
C GLN A 10 -1.15 -0.29 -9.17
N PHE A 11 -1.36 -1.55 -9.59
CA PHE A 11 -0.44 -2.65 -9.29
C PHE A 11 0.39 -3.07 -10.49
N ARG A 12 0.57 -2.17 -11.47
CA ARG A 12 1.28 -2.50 -12.71
C ARG A 12 2.71 -2.96 -12.39
N ARG A 13 3.11 -4.09 -12.98
CA ARG A 13 4.42 -4.74 -12.78
C ARG A 13 4.62 -5.35 -11.39
N SER A 14 3.55 -5.57 -10.61
CA SER A 14 3.63 -6.45 -9.45
C SER A 14 4.02 -7.87 -9.91
N ILE A 15 4.76 -8.57 -9.06
CA ILE A 15 5.18 -9.95 -9.28
C ILE A 15 4.48 -10.80 -8.23
N LEU A 16 3.54 -11.65 -8.67
CA LEU A 16 2.74 -12.49 -7.78
C LEU A 16 3.39 -13.84 -7.48
N THR A 17 4.31 -14.28 -8.33
CA THR A 17 5.04 -15.53 -8.15
C THR A 17 6.47 -15.26 -7.74
N LEU A 18 6.85 -15.67 -6.53
CA LEU A 18 8.13 -15.36 -5.92
C LEU A 18 8.71 -16.55 -5.16
N ARG A 19 10.03 -16.58 -5.00
CA ARG A 19 10.74 -17.70 -4.34
C ARG A 19 11.01 -17.46 -2.85
N ASN A 20 10.73 -16.25 -2.37
CA ASN A 20 11.08 -15.82 -1.02
C ASN A 20 9.82 -15.65 -0.16
N LEU A 21 9.54 -16.67 0.67
CA LEU A 21 8.39 -16.68 1.57
C LEU A 21 8.37 -15.49 2.56
N HIS A 22 9.53 -14.94 2.89
CA HIS A 22 9.62 -13.81 3.80
C HIS A 22 9.11 -12.50 3.18
N ILE A 23 9.18 -12.35 1.85
CA ILE A 23 8.53 -11.23 1.16
C ILE A 23 7.01 -11.35 1.29
N ALA A 24 6.46 -12.56 1.10
CA ALA A 24 5.03 -12.81 1.31
C ALA A 24 4.60 -12.49 2.74
N ALA A 25 5.39 -12.89 3.75
CA ALA A 25 5.13 -12.55 5.15
C ALA A 25 5.20 -11.04 5.42
N ALA A 26 6.15 -10.32 4.81
CA ALA A 26 6.30 -8.88 4.97
C ALA A 26 5.18 -8.07 4.26
N LEU A 27 4.53 -8.64 3.25
CA LEU A 27 3.38 -8.05 2.56
C LEU A 27 2.08 -8.12 3.38
N SER A 28 1.92 -9.16 4.21
CA SER A 28 0.71 -9.34 5.03
C SER A 28 0.30 -8.10 5.84
N PRO A 29 1.17 -7.47 6.66
CA PRO A 29 0.78 -6.28 7.43
C PRO A 29 0.46 -5.06 6.54
N LEU A 30 1.01 -4.97 5.33
CA LEU A 30 0.65 -3.91 4.36
C LEU A 30 -0.75 -4.12 3.79
N PHE A 31 -1.12 -5.37 3.45
CA PHE A 31 -2.48 -5.67 3.02
C PHE A 31 -3.50 -5.46 4.14
N THR A 32 -3.16 -5.80 5.38
CA THR A 32 -4.02 -5.49 6.55
C THR A 32 -4.18 -3.98 6.74
N MET A 33 -3.10 -3.21 6.68
CA MET A 33 -3.18 -1.75 6.77
C MET A 33 -4.06 -1.16 5.65
N ARG A 34 -3.94 -1.71 4.43
CA ARG A 34 -4.76 -1.32 3.29
C ARG A 34 -6.25 -1.61 3.53
N SER A 35 -6.59 -2.80 4.03
CA SER A 35 -7.99 -3.18 4.26
C SER A 35 -8.63 -2.38 5.39
N GLU A 36 -7.88 -2.11 6.47
CA GLU A 36 -8.36 -1.25 7.56
C GLU A 36 -8.58 0.19 7.10
N LEU A 37 -7.74 0.69 6.19
CA LEU A 37 -7.90 2.02 5.61
C LEU A 37 -9.20 2.12 4.78
N LEU A 38 -9.57 1.04 4.07
CA LEU A 38 -10.83 0.98 3.31
C LEU A 38 -12.07 0.80 4.19
N ALA A 39 -11.93 0.09 5.31
CA ALA A 39 -13.01 -0.12 6.25
C ALA A 39 -13.32 1.12 7.10
N ASN A 40 -12.48 2.17 7.04
CA ASN A 40 -12.68 3.38 7.80
C ASN A 40 -13.60 4.36 7.06
N ASP A 41 -14.83 4.50 7.57
CA ASP A 41 -15.85 5.40 7.02
C ASP A 41 -15.41 6.87 6.99
N GLU A 42 -14.55 7.31 7.92
CA GLU A 42 -14.08 8.70 7.94
C GLU A 42 -13.28 9.06 6.69
N LEU A 43 -12.54 8.10 6.12
CA LEU A 43 -11.74 8.31 4.92
C LEU A 43 -12.59 8.32 3.64
N SER A 44 -13.80 7.77 3.69
CA SER A 44 -14.78 7.89 2.61
C SER A 44 -15.38 9.31 2.57
N ASP A 45 -15.71 9.86 3.74
CA ASP A 45 -16.57 11.05 3.84
C ASP A 45 -15.84 12.32 4.28
N ARG A 46 -14.59 12.22 4.79
CA ARG A 46 -13.81 13.34 5.31
C ARG A 46 -12.37 13.34 4.79
N GLY A 47 -11.80 14.53 4.69
CA GLY A 47 -10.39 14.79 4.46
C GLY A 47 -9.62 14.60 5.76
N GLY A 48 -8.77 13.58 5.85
CA GLY A 48 -8.06 13.25 7.09
C GLY A 48 -8.86 12.34 8.03
N PHE A 49 -8.30 12.07 9.20
CA PHE A 49 -8.83 11.11 10.18
C PHE A 49 -8.42 11.49 11.60
N ASP A 50 -9.17 11.01 12.59
CA ASP A 50 -8.95 11.29 14.00
C ASP A 50 -7.59 10.78 14.55
N ASP A 51 -7.23 11.26 15.74
CA ASP A 51 -6.01 10.86 16.45
C ASP A 51 -5.95 9.33 16.70
N PRO A 52 -7.03 8.67 17.17
CA PRO A 52 -7.06 7.21 17.32
C PRO A 52 -6.75 6.45 16.03
N THR A 53 -7.36 6.82 14.89
CA THR A 53 -7.09 6.19 13.60
C THR A 53 -5.63 6.39 13.20
N ARG A 54 -5.09 7.60 13.41
CA ARG A 54 -3.68 7.89 13.12
C ARG A 54 -2.75 6.99 13.91
N ASP A 55 -2.95 6.91 15.22
CA ASP A 55 -2.07 6.17 16.11
C ASP A 55 -2.14 4.66 15.83
N HIS A 56 -3.34 4.16 15.49
CA HIS A 56 -3.55 2.79 15.03
C HIS A 56 -2.77 2.50 13.73
N LEU A 57 -2.92 3.35 12.70
CA LEU A 57 -2.20 3.20 11.43
C LEU A 57 -0.66 3.32 11.61
N LEU A 58 -0.20 4.17 12.52
CA LEU A 58 1.22 4.27 12.88
C LEU A 58 1.72 2.97 13.54
N ALA A 59 0.93 2.34 14.41
CA ALA A 59 1.28 1.04 14.99
C ALA A 59 1.39 -0.06 13.93
N HIS A 60 0.50 -0.06 12.93
CA HIS A 60 0.59 -0.96 11.77
C HIS A 60 1.86 -0.71 10.94
N LEU A 61 2.21 0.56 10.69
CA LEU A 61 3.44 0.91 9.97
C LEU A 61 4.70 0.46 10.73
N VAL A 62 4.71 0.58 12.06
CA VAL A 62 5.79 0.05 12.90
C VAL A 62 5.90 -1.47 12.78
N ASN A 63 4.77 -2.18 12.69
CA ASN A 63 4.77 -3.64 12.46
C ASN A 63 5.35 -3.99 11.08
N CYS A 64 5.02 -3.21 10.04
CA CYS A 64 5.61 -3.35 8.70
C CYS A 64 7.14 -3.16 8.73
N ASP A 65 7.64 -2.17 9.48
CA ASP A 65 9.08 -1.94 9.64
C ASP A 65 9.78 -3.06 10.42
N ARG A 66 9.14 -3.61 11.46
CA ARG A 66 9.67 -4.77 12.20
C ARG A 66 9.88 -5.97 11.28
N TRP A 67 8.90 -6.26 10.41
CA TRP A 67 9.03 -7.34 9.43
C TRP A 67 10.14 -7.06 8.42
N ARG A 68 10.22 -5.83 7.89
CA ARG A 68 11.34 -5.43 7.01
C ARG A 68 12.69 -5.71 7.65
N ARG A 69 12.91 -5.26 8.89
CA ARG A 69 14.18 -5.49 9.61
C ARG A 69 14.46 -6.97 9.81
N ARG A 70 13.45 -7.77 10.18
CA ARG A 70 13.59 -9.22 10.40
C ARG A 70 14.01 -9.98 9.14
N VAL A 71 13.53 -9.57 7.97
CA VAL A 71 13.83 -10.25 6.69
C VAL A 71 15.07 -9.69 6.00
N THR A 72 15.65 -8.61 6.52
CA THR A 72 16.86 -7.99 5.99
C THR A 72 18.08 -8.79 6.45
N HIS A 73 18.89 -9.23 5.49
CA HIS A 73 20.20 -9.76 5.82
C HIS A 73 21.12 -8.64 6.28
N ASN A 74 21.60 -8.76 7.51
CA ASN A 74 22.53 -7.83 8.15
C ASN A 74 23.82 -8.58 8.55
N PRO A 75 24.75 -8.82 7.61
CA PRO A 75 25.94 -9.63 7.86
C PRO A 75 26.83 -9.03 8.95
N ASP A 76 26.85 -7.70 9.07
CA ASP A 76 27.74 -7.01 10.01
C ASP A 76 27.14 -6.88 11.42
N HIS A 77 25.92 -7.40 11.66
CA HIS A 77 25.19 -7.32 12.94
C HIS A 77 25.04 -5.93 13.59
N GLU A 78 25.46 -4.84 12.94
CA GLU A 78 25.34 -3.49 13.50
C GLU A 78 23.90 -2.99 13.47
N ASP A 79 23.58 -2.04 14.35
CA ASP A 79 22.27 -1.41 14.37
C ASP A 79 21.98 -0.67 13.05
N LEU A 80 20.77 -0.86 12.54
CA LEU A 80 20.33 -0.25 11.28
C LEU A 80 20.25 1.27 11.39
N GLY A 81 20.03 1.81 12.60
CA GLY A 81 20.07 3.25 12.87
C GLY A 81 21.44 3.86 12.54
N ASP A 82 22.50 3.31 13.14
CA ASP A 82 23.89 3.75 12.94
C ASP A 82 24.32 3.64 11.47
N LYS A 83 23.82 2.62 10.76
CA LYS A 83 24.08 2.41 9.33
C LYS A 83 23.39 3.42 8.41
N ILE A 84 22.26 3.98 8.82
CA ILE A 84 21.55 5.03 8.08
C ILE A 84 22.30 6.35 8.25
N GLU A 85 22.74 6.65 9.46
CA GLU A 85 23.52 7.85 9.77
C GLU A 85 24.87 7.85 9.02
N LYS A 86 25.58 6.72 8.99
CA LYS A 86 26.80 6.55 8.17
C LYS A 86 26.56 6.63 6.66
N ALA A 87 25.38 6.23 6.17
CA ALA A 87 25.07 6.27 4.74
C ALA A 87 24.64 7.67 4.25
N ILE A 88 24.26 8.55 5.18
CA ILE A 88 23.95 9.96 4.91
C ILE A 88 25.24 10.81 4.88
N ASP A 89 26.33 10.34 5.49
CA ASP A 89 27.63 11.02 5.48
C ASP A 89 28.32 10.90 4.11
N THR A 90 28.32 12.00 3.36
CA THR A 90 28.97 12.13 2.04
C THR A 90 30.49 11.99 2.08
N ASN A 91 31.13 12.02 3.25
CA ASN A 91 32.57 11.85 3.41
C ASN A 91 32.97 10.47 3.93
N ALA A 92 32.01 9.60 4.25
CA ALA A 92 32.30 8.27 4.76
C ALA A 92 32.80 7.35 3.64
N THR A 93 34.01 6.83 3.79
CA THR A 93 34.53 5.74 2.97
C THR A 93 33.71 4.49 3.25
N ILE A 94 32.85 4.09 2.30
CA ILE A 94 32.07 2.86 2.38
C ILE A 94 33.07 1.69 2.30
N GLY A 95 33.42 1.14 3.47
CA GLY A 95 34.19 -0.09 3.56
C GLY A 95 33.42 -1.21 2.89
N ILE A 96 34.05 -1.87 1.91
CA ILE A 96 33.55 -3.13 1.37
C ILE A 96 33.57 -4.10 2.56
N GLY A 97 32.38 -4.50 3.03
CA GLY A 97 32.23 -5.33 4.22
C GLY A 97 33.13 -6.57 4.13
N GLU A 98 33.99 -6.73 5.13
CA GLU A 98 34.88 -7.88 5.25
C GLU A 98 34.03 -9.14 5.53
N ASN A 99 34.00 -10.03 4.53
CA ASN A 99 33.59 -11.43 4.62
C ASN A 99 32.15 -11.71 5.12
N PRO A 100 31.20 -12.03 4.21
CA PRO A 100 29.90 -12.56 4.60
C PRO A 100 30.09 -13.94 5.27
N PHE A 101 30.08 -13.99 6.60
CA PHE A 101 30.14 -15.26 7.32
C PHE A 101 28.80 -15.99 7.13
N GLY A 102 28.78 -16.94 6.20
CA GLY A 102 27.77 -17.99 6.08
C GLY A 102 26.59 -17.67 5.16
N GLY A 103 26.82 -17.78 3.84
CA GLY A 103 25.70 -17.87 2.89
C GLY A 103 26.07 -17.90 1.41
N ASP A 104 27.28 -17.47 1.03
CA ASP A 104 27.65 -17.36 -0.39
C ASP A 104 28.27 -18.65 -0.98
N ASP A 105 28.80 -19.56 -0.15
CA ASP A 105 29.38 -20.84 -0.61
C ASP A 105 28.36 -21.99 -0.72
N ILE A 106 27.16 -21.80 -0.16
CA ILE A 106 26.05 -22.75 -0.33
C ILE A 106 24.96 -21.99 -1.07
N GLN A 107 25.07 -21.96 -2.40
CA GLN A 107 23.91 -21.78 -3.27
C GLN A 107 22.94 -22.91 -2.95
N ASN A 108 22.07 -22.65 -1.98
CA ASN A 108 20.97 -23.56 -1.72
C ASN A 108 20.11 -23.61 -2.99
N GLN A 109 19.59 -24.78 -3.34
CA GLN A 109 18.80 -24.92 -4.56
C GLN A 109 17.71 -23.85 -4.59
N SER A 110 17.49 -23.26 -5.76
CA SER A 110 16.45 -22.25 -5.96
C SER A 110 15.13 -22.81 -5.44
N GLY A 111 14.65 -22.28 -4.32
CA GLY A 111 13.43 -22.74 -3.65
C GLY A 111 12.24 -22.66 -4.61
N GLY A 112 11.22 -23.49 -4.37
CA GLY A 112 10.02 -23.53 -5.20
C GLY A 112 9.41 -22.14 -5.45
N LEU A 113 8.79 -21.96 -6.61
CA LEU A 113 7.97 -20.79 -6.86
C LEU A 113 6.73 -20.88 -5.95
N ILE A 114 6.42 -19.77 -5.29
CA ILE A 114 5.25 -19.62 -4.44
C ILE A 114 4.40 -18.52 -5.07
N ASP A 115 3.13 -18.82 -5.29
CA ASP A 115 2.15 -17.82 -5.70
C ASP A 115 1.61 -17.11 -4.46
N LEU A 116 1.59 -15.78 -4.50
CA LEU A 116 0.91 -14.98 -3.49
C LEU A 116 -0.59 -15.29 -3.52
N PRO A 117 -1.27 -15.31 -2.37
CA PRO A 117 -2.70 -15.63 -2.30
C PRO A 117 -3.61 -14.51 -2.83
N TYR A 118 -3.03 -13.42 -3.36
CA TYR A 118 -3.71 -12.16 -3.69
C TYR A 118 -3.72 -11.94 -5.20
N ALA A 119 -4.85 -11.53 -5.76
CA ALA A 119 -4.93 -11.13 -7.17
C ALA A 119 -4.95 -9.61 -7.31
N LEU A 120 -3.83 -9.04 -7.78
CA LEU A 120 -3.65 -7.59 -7.91
C LEU A 120 -4.14 -7.00 -9.24
N ASP A 121 -4.90 -7.76 -10.01
CA ASP A 121 -5.48 -7.36 -11.30
C ASP A 121 -6.87 -6.73 -11.19
N GLY A 122 -7.42 -6.66 -9.98
CA GLY A 122 -8.77 -6.17 -9.69
C GLY A 122 -9.87 -7.22 -9.78
N SER A 123 -9.51 -8.51 -9.94
CA SER A 123 -10.44 -9.63 -9.80
C SER A 123 -10.69 -10.01 -8.33
N ASP A 124 -9.77 -9.65 -7.43
CA ASP A 124 -9.85 -9.91 -5.99
C ASP A 124 -10.80 -8.92 -5.30
N PRO A 125 -11.95 -9.39 -4.75
CA PRO A 125 -12.87 -8.52 -4.01
C PRO A 125 -12.26 -7.93 -2.74
N ASP A 126 -11.29 -8.60 -2.14
CA ASP A 126 -10.62 -8.15 -0.91
C ASP A 126 -9.55 -7.08 -1.22
N ILE A 127 -9.15 -6.94 -2.49
CA ILE A 127 -8.17 -5.95 -2.97
C ILE A 127 -8.75 -5.19 -4.18
N PRO A 128 -9.82 -4.39 -3.96
CA PRO A 128 -10.45 -3.63 -5.03
C PRO A 128 -9.48 -2.58 -5.60
N LEU A 129 -9.56 -2.31 -6.90
CA LEU A 129 -8.76 -1.23 -7.51
C LEU A 129 -9.27 0.14 -7.05
N GLN A 130 -8.38 1.13 -6.97
CA GLN A 130 -8.72 2.52 -6.68
C GLN A 130 -9.79 3.08 -7.62
N SER A 131 -9.81 2.63 -8.88
CA SER A 131 -10.84 3.01 -9.86
C SER A 131 -12.24 2.46 -9.56
N GLN A 132 -12.33 1.40 -8.76
CA GLN A 132 -13.60 0.80 -8.32
C GLN A 132 -14.10 1.41 -7.00
N LEU A 133 -13.23 2.15 -6.30
CA LEU A 133 -13.51 2.73 -4.99
C LEU A 133 -14.05 4.15 -5.12
N LYS A 134 -15.11 4.45 -4.36
CA LYS A 134 -15.65 5.81 -4.23
C LYS A 134 -15.02 6.51 -3.03
N LEU A 135 -13.73 6.84 -3.13
CA LEU A 135 -13.05 7.66 -2.12
C LEU A 135 -13.24 9.14 -2.46
N LYS A 136 -13.98 9.89 -1.63
CA LYS A 136 -14.17 11.34 -1.83
C LYS A 136 -12.98 12.16 -1.32
N SER A 137 -12.23 11.59 -0.39
CA SER A 137 -11.07 12.22 0.23
C SER A 137 -9.82 12.08 -0.62
N THR A 138 -9.29 13.20 -1.12
CA THR A 138 -7.99 13.23 -1.82
C THR A 138 -6.85 12.72 -0.94
N HIS A 139 -6.91 12.95 0.38
CA HIS A 139 -5.93 12.43 1.33
C HIS A 139 -5.95 10.90 1.39
N ALA A 140 -7.16 10.30 1.42
CA ALA A 140 -7.32 8.85 1.38
C ALA A 140 -6.75 8.26 0.07
N LEU A 141 -7.02 8.90 -1.07
CA LEU A 141 -6.49 8.48 -2.38
C LEU A 141 -4.94 8.50 -2.41
N VAL A 142 -4.33 9.58 -1.90
CA VAL A 142 -2.86 9.72 -1.86
C VAL A 142 -2.23 8.70 -0.93
N LEU A 143 -2.78 8.54 0.29
CA LEU A 143 -2.29 7.57 1.27
C LEU A 143 -2.44 6.13 0.76
N MET A 144 -3.58 5.80 0.15
CA MET A 144 -3.81 4.50 -0.50
C MET A 144 -2.79 4.25 -1.61
N GLY A 145 -2.56 5.24 -2.47
CA GLY A 145 -1.55 5.16 -3.53
C GLY A 145 -0.13 4.91 -3.00
N ALA A 146 0.23 5.49 -1.86
CA ALA A 146 1.51 5.24 -1.21
C ALA A 146 1.64 3.80 -0.72
N ILE A 147 0.59 3.23 -0.12
CA ILE A 147 0.54 1.83 0.32
C ILE A 147 0.65 0.89 -0.89
N ASP A 148 -0.13 1.13 -1.94
CA ASP A 148 -0.13 0.31 -3.15
C ASP A 148 1.24 0.31 -3.85
N LYS A 149 1.86 1.49 -3.96
CA LYS A 149 3.23 1.64 -4.47
C LYS A 149 4.24 0.84 -3.64
N THR A 150 4.05 0.79 -2.31
CA THR A 150 4.91 0.04 -1.39
C THR A 150 4.74 -1.48 -1.58
N ILE A 151 3.51 -1.95 -1.79
CA ILE A 151 3.22 -3.36 -2.13
C ILE A 151 3.93 -3.74 -3.44
N VAL A 152 3.83 -2.88 -4.48
CA VAL A 152 4.55 -3.10 -5.75
C VAL A 152 6.07 -3.09 -5.53
N ALA A 153 6.61 -2.21 -4.69
CA ALA A 153 8.04 -2.17 -4.40
C ALA A 153 8.54 -3.47 -3.75
N TRP A 154 7.77 -4.03 -2.80
CA TRP A 154 8.06 -5.31 -2.16
C TRP A 154 8.05 -6.48 -3.13
N THR A 155 7.00 -6.59 -3.95
CA THR A 155 6.86 -7.69 -4.92
C THR A 155 7.96 -7.66 -5.98
N ARG A 156 8.52 -6.49 -6.28
CA ARG A 156 9.59 -6.31 -7.27
C ARG A 156 11.01 -6.52 -6.74
N LEU A 157 11.19 -6.84 -5.46
CA LEU A 157 12.51 -7.14 -4.92
C LEU A 157 13.09 -8.40 -5.56
N ASN A 158 14.38 -8.38 -5.90
CA ASN A 158 15.02 -9.52 -6.53
C ASN A 158 15.21 -10.66 -5.51
N SER A 159 14.42 -11.72 -5.69
CA SER A 159 14.44 -12.93 -4.86
C SER A 159 14.88 -14.20 -5.61
N ARG A 160 15.39 -14.07 -6.84
CA ARG A 160 15.72 -15.22 -7.72
C ARG A 160 16.65 -16.23 -7.04
N ASP A 161 17.72 -15.74 -6.45
CA ASP A 161 18.77 -16.53 -5.82
C ASP A 161 18.74 -16.39 -4.28
N ARG A 162 17.73 -15.68 -3.74
CA ARG A 162 17.63 -15.32 -2.32
C ARG A 162 16.25 -15.64 -1.79
N THR A 163 16.09 -16.86 -1.29
CA THR A 163 14.81 -17.40 -0.82
C THR A 163 14.50 -17.08 0.64
N ARG A 164 15.48 -16.60 1.42
CA ARG A 164 15.36 -16.43 2.88
C ARG A 164 15.50 -14.99 3.38
N PHE A 165 16.08 -14.10 2.57
CA PHE A 165 16.39 -12.73 3.01
C PHE A 165 16.39 -11.74 1.85
N ILE A 166 16.31 -10.46 2.18
CA ILE A 166 16.54 -9.34 1.26
C ILE A 166 17.86 -8.64 1.60
N THR A 167 18.45 -7.92 0.64
CA THR A 167 19.68 -7.17 0.90
C THR A 167 19.43 -5.91 1.70
N ARG A 168 20.50 -5.36 2.29
CA ARG A 168 20.47 -4.03 2.92
C ARG A 168 19.93 -2.95 1.98
N TYR A 169 20.38 -2.90 0.73
CA TYR A 169 19.95 -1.86 -0.21
C TYR A 169 18.49 -2.00 -0.62
N ASP A 170 18.02 -3.23 -0.85
CA ASP A 170 16.61 -3.51 -1.11
C ASP A 170 15.73 -3.11 0.09
N SER A 171 16.22 -3.42 1.29
CA SER A 171 15.57 -3.03 2.55
C SER A 171 15.49 -1.51 2.73
N MET A 172 16.56 -0.79 2.44
CA MET A 172 16.58 0.68 2.51
C MET A 172 15.65 1.33 1.46
N ARG A 173 15.51 0.71 0.28
CA ARG A 173 14.52 1.16 -0.72
C ARG A 173 13.09 1.05 -0.18
N VAL A 174 12.75 -0.08 0.44
CA VAL A 174 11.45 -0.26 1.10
C VAL A 174 11.27 0.73 2.26
N TYR A 175 12.31 0.97 3.04
CA TYR A 175 12.25 1.93 4.15
C TYR A 175 11.90 3.35 3.67
N GLY A 176 12.42 3.78 2.51
CA GLY A 176 12.03 5.06 1.91
C GLY A 176 10.53 5.16 1.63
N HIS A 177 9.89 4.07 1.21
CA HIS A 177 8.43 4.03 1.04
C HIS A 177 7.66 4.09 2.37
N TYR A 178 8.18 3.47 3.43
CA TYR A 178 7.60 3.61 4.77
C TYR A 178 7.72 5.04 5.31
N GLN A 179 8.80 5.75 5.00
CA GLN A 179 8.95 7.18 5.34
C GLN A 179 7.94 8.06 4.59
N GLU A 180 7.65 7.75 3.32
CA GLU A 180 6.60 8.40 2.53
C GLU A 180 5.22 8.22 3.18
N ILE A 181 4.87 6.99 3.57
CA ILE A 181 3.61 6.69 4.29
C ILE A 181 3.58 7.41 5.65
N LEU A 182 4.68 7.39 6.42
CA LEU A 182 4.78 8.09 7.70
C LEU A 182 4.55 9.59 7.56
N GLY A 183 5.10 10.20 6.51
CA GLY A 183 4.87 11.60 6.18
C GLY A 183 3.39 11.89 5.98
N TYR A 184 2.70 11.10 5.16
CA TYR A 184 1.27 11.25 4.93
C TYR A 184 0.43 11.01 6.18
N LEU A 185 0.73 10.01 7.01
CA LEU A 185 0.02 9.77 8.25
C LEU A 185 0.14 10.96 9.22
N ARG A 186 1.29 11.64 9.25
CA ARG A 186 1.49 12.83 10.09
C ARG A 186 0.86 14.09 9.51
N SER A 187 0.84 14.22 8.19
CA SER A 187 0.30 15.42 7.52
C SER A 187 -1.22 15.38 7.34
N PHE A 188 -1.81 14.19 7.18
CA PHE A 188 -3.26 14.04 6.96
C PHE A 188 -4.00 13.59 8.21
N GLY A 189 -3.31 12.96 9.16
CA GLY A 189 -3.90 12.42 10.37
C GLY A 189 -3.95 13.42 11.50
N GLY A 190 -4.83 13.14 12.45
CA GLY A 190 -5.04 13.91 13.67
C GLY A 190 -6.20 14.88 13.55
N ASP A 191 -6.84 15.15 14.68
CA ASP A 191 -8.08 15.93 14.73
C ASP A 191 -7.93 17.34 14.14
N GLU A 192 -6.74 17.92 14.23
CA GLU A 192 -6.40 19.23 13.66
C GLU A 192 -6.40 19.27 12.12
N ASN A 193 -6.16 18.14 11.46
CA ASN A 193 -6.05 18.03 10.00
C ASN A 193 -7.34 17.52 9.35
N ARG A 194 -8.41 17.38 10.14
CA ARG A 194 -9.73 16.96 9.66
C ARG A 194 -10.40 18.09 8.88
N VAL A 195 -10.74 17.78 7.65
CA VAL A 195 -11.44 18.67 6.73
C VAL A 195 -12.71 17.97 6.29
N ASP A 196 -13.87 18.55 6.58
CA ASP A 196 -15.13 18.02 6.08
C ASP A 196 -15.18 18.17 4.56
N VAL A 197 -15.31 17.06 3.84
CA VAL A 197 -15.53 17.06 2.40
C VAL A 197 -17.04 17.14 2.18
N ALA A 198 -17.46 17.98 1.22
CA ALA A 198 -18.88 18.12 0.90
C ALA A 198 -19.50 16.74 0.60
N GLN A 199 -20.63 16.43 1.26
CA GLN A 199 -21.32 15.14 1.10
C GLN A 199 -21.73 14.85 -0.35
N VAL A 200 -21.95 15.89 -1.16
CA VAL A 200 -22.27 15.82 -2.59
C VAL A 200 -21.19 16.59 -3.35
N LEU A 201 -20.43 15.89 -4.18
CA LEU A 201 -19.50 16.54 -5.10
C LEU A 201 -20.28 17.17 -6.27
N PRO A 202 -19.80 18.24 -6.91
CA PRO A 202 -20.43 18.80 -8.11
C PRO A 202 -20.57 17.80 -9.27
N SER A 203 -19.75 16.75 -9.30
CA SER A 203 -19.86 15.62 -10.24
C SER A 203 -20.96 14.61 -9.90
N GLU A 204 -21.47 14.66 -8.67
CA GLU A 204 -22.56 13.83 -8.14
C GLU A 204 -23.88 14.61 -8.06
N GLU A 205 -23.87 15.92 -8.35
CA GLU A 205 -25.09 16.69 -8.49
C GLU A 205 -25.87 16.22 -9.73
N PRO A 206 -27.19 16.05 -9.61
CA PRO A 206 -28.01 15.67 -10.75
C PRO A 206 -28.10 16.81 -11.76
N LEU A 207 -27.30 16.73 -12.81
CA LEU A 207 -27.16 17.75 -13.87
C LEU A 207 -28.31 17.73 -14.89
N GLY A 208 -29.37 16.94 -14.67
CA GLY A 208 -30.46 16.74 -15.62
C GLY A 208 -31.86 16.87 -15.01
N PRO A 209 -32.89 17.25 -15.82
CA PRO A 209 -34.29 17.29 -15.38
C PRO A 209 -34.80 15.96 -14.80
N ASP A 210 -34.20 14.85 -15.22
CA ASP A 210 -34.62 13.49 -14.86
C ASP A 210 -33.87 12.91 -13.65
N ASP A 211 -32.84 13.58 -13.16
CA ASP A 211 -31.97 13.07 -12.08
C ASP A 211 -32.24 13.78 -10.73
N SER A 212 -33.23 14.69 -10.70
CA SER A 212 -33.61 15.42 -9.50
C SER A 212 -34.09 14.47 -8.37
N PRO A 213 -33.56 14.61 -7.14
CA PRO A 213 -33.98 13.81 -5.98
C PRO A 213 -35.48 13.97 -5.66
N ASN A 214 -36.09 15.06 -6.11
CA ASN A 214 -37.50 15.36 -5.95
C ASN A 214 -38.45 14.48 -6.78
N ARG A 215 -37.92 13.62 -7.68
CA ARG A 215 -38.73 12.74 -8.55
C ARG A 215 -38.62 11.24 -8.22
N LYS A 216 -37.79 10.84 -7.25
CA LYS A 216 -37.50 9.42 -6.97
C LYS A 216 -38.67 8.59 -6.39
N THR A 217 -39.88 9.12 -6.22
CA THR A 217 -41.00 8.37 -5.61
C THR A 217 -42.42 8.75 -6.08
N GLU A 218 -42.62 9.26 -7.30
CA GLU A 218 -43.97 9.40 -7.86
C GLU A 218 -44.13 8.72 -9.23
N THR A 219 -43.92 7.40 -9.27
CA THR A 219 -44.58 6.59 -10.29
C THR A 219 -46.05 6.43 -9.90
N SER A 220 -46.86 7.46 -10.18
CA SER A 220 -48.31 7.33 -10.14
C SER A 220 -48.73 6.34 -11.23
N GLY A 221 -48.88 5.08 -10.83
CA GLY A 221 -49.34 4.00 -11.69
C GLY A 221 -50.72 4.30 -12.27
N ARG A 222 -50.76 4.87 -13.47
CA ARG A 222 -51.97 4.90 -14.28
C ARG A 222 -52.09 3.53 -14.95
N ALA A 223 -52.76 2.61 -14.28
CA ALA A 223 -53.18 1.35 -14.86
C ALA A 223 -54.13 1.63 -16.03
N THR A 224 -53.64 1.48 -17.26
CA THR A 224 -54.48 1.34 -18.45
C THR A 224 -55.10 -0.06 -18.43
N SER A 225 -56.34 -0.14 -17.97
CA SER A 225 -57.22 -1.29 -18.16
C SER A 225 -57.62 -1.37 -19.63
N THR A 226 -57.01 -2.28 -20.38
CA THR A 226 -57.52 -2.69 -21.70
C THR A 226 -58.37 -3.93 -21.52
N THR A 227 -59.65 -3.82 -21.92
CA THR A 227 -60.56 -4.93 -22.18
C THR A 227 -60.75 -5.01 -23.68
#